data_AF-A0A536I9A3-F1
#
_entry.id   AF-A0A536I9A3-F1
#
_cell.length_a   1.000
_cell.length_b   1.000
_cell.length_c   1.000
_cell.angle_alpha   90.00
_cell.angle_beta   90.00
_cell.angle_gamma   90.00
#
_symmetry.space_group_name_H-M   'P 1'
#
loop_
_entity.id
_entity.type
_entity.pdbx_description
1 polymer ?
#
loop_
_entity_poly.entity_id
_entity_poly.type
_entity_poly.pdbx_seq_one_letter_code
_entity_poly.pdbx_strand_id
1 'polypeptide(L)'
;MGRFPKGRKSLLTSPSGRIRLFGGGSSMGVANGRQAGELAHLGHDLRTPLTIINGYAQLLKSNELSPEQRTRACELILEKCQELNELIRAFLEAREPEVEPMAVVEPRPVVEQTA
;
A
#
# COMPACT_ATOMS: atom_id res chain seq x y z
N MET A 1 -61.53 15.60 -21.60
CA MET A 1 -60.77 14.70 -22.51
C MET A 1 -59.33 15.19 -22.55
N GLY A 2 -58.36 14.33 -22.28
CA GLY A 2 -56.92 14.65 -22.26
C GLY A 2 -56.16 13.60 -21.46
N ARG A 3 -56.02 12.38 -22.01
CA ARG A 3 -54.81 11.88 -22.70
C ARG A 3 -53.66 11.65 -21.71
N PHE A 4 -53.50 10.38 -21.28
CA PHE A 4 -52.25 9.89 -20.67
C PHE A 4 -51.09 10.01 -21.68
N PRO A 5 -49.85 10.12 -21.17
CA PRO A 5 -48.86 9.16 -21.60
C PRO A 5 -48.13 8.48 -20.44
N LYS A 6 -47.65 7.27 -20.76
CA LYS A 6 -46.93 6.30 -19.92
C LYS A 6 -45.43 6.59 -19.86
N GLY A 7 -44.81 6.15 -18.76
CA GLY A 7 -43.37 5.89 -18.63
C GLY A 7 -42.56 7.14 -18.27
N ARG A 8 -41.47 7.10 -17.52
CA ARG A 8 -40.52 6.03 -17.20
C ARG A 8 -39.83 6.38 -15.86
N LYS A 9 -39.59 5.34 -15.05
CA LYS A 9 -38.49 5.14 -14.10
C LYS A 9 -38.04 6.37 -13.28
N SER A 10 -38.44 6.35 -12.01
CA SER A 10 -37.80 7.05 -10.88
C SER A 10 -36.27 6.96 -10.99
N LEU A 11 -35.64 8.02 -11.49
CA LEU A 11 -34.22 8.25 -11.32
C LEU A 11 -34.03 8.90 -9.96
N LEU A 12 -33.53 8.10 -9.03
CA LEU A 12 -33.02 8.53 -7.74
C LEU A 12 -31.84 9.48 -8.00
N THR A 13 -32.10 10.78 -8.09
CA THR A 13 -31.05 11.80 -8.13
C THR A 13 -30.60 12.07 -6.69
N SER A 14 -29.53 11.41 -6.26
CA SER A 14 -28.82 11.79 -5.03
C SER A 14 -28.14 13.17 -5.21
N PRO A 15 -28.01 13.98 -4.14
CA PRO A 15 -27.52 15.35 -4.20
C PRO A 15 -25.99 15.42 -4.20
N SER A 16 -25.33 14.82 -5.18
CA SER A 16 -23.90 15.03 -5.40
C SER A 16 -23.59 15.03 -6.88
N GLY A 17 -23.71 16.22 -7.46
CA GLY A 17 -23.33 16.50 -8.84
C GLY A 17 -21.85 16.22 -9.04
N ARG A 18 -21.54 15.12 -9.74
CA ARG A 18 -20.23 14.93 -10.35
C ARG A 18 -20.41 14.64 -11.83
N ILE A 19 -20.32 15.71 -12.62
CA ILE A 19 -20.24 15.68 -14.07
C ILE A 19 -18.99 14.88 -14.45
N ARG A 20 -19.13 13.86 -15.31
CA ARG A 20 -17.98 13.20 -15.95
C ARG A 20 -17.68 13.93 -17.24
N LEU A 21 -16.53 14.59 -17.32
CA LEU A 21 -15.98 15.08 -18.59
C LEU A 21 -15.03 14.03 -19.15
N PHE A 22 -15.33 13.63 -20.39
CA PHE A 22 -14.51 12.77 -21.23
C PHE A 22 -13.31 13.58 -21.72
N GLY A 23 -12.10 13.18 -21.34
CA GLY A 23 -10.84 13.77 -21.80
C GLY A 23 -9.97 12.68 -22.41
N GLY A 24 -9.81 12.72 -23.74
CA GLY A 24 -8.99 11.79 -24.49
C GLY A 24 -7.50 12.16 -24.46
N GLY A 25 -6.68 11.15 -24.79
CA GLY A 25 -5.36 11.30 -25.40
C GLY A 25 -4.23 11.77 -24.49
N SER A 26 -3.42 10.83 -23.99
CA SER A 26 -1.99 11.04 -23.72
C SER A 26 -1.29 9.68 -23.56
N SER A 27 -0.69 9.20 -24.64
CA SER A 27 0.29 8.12 -24.65
C SER A 27 1.67 8.70 -24.25
N MET A 28 2.01 8.68 -22.96
CA MET A 28 3.39 8.61 -22.43
C MET A 28 3.40 8.86 -20.92
N GLY A 29 3.97 7.93 -20.15
CA GLY A 29 4.11 8.03 -18.70
C GLY A 29 4.01 6.70 -17.94
N VAL A 30 4.30 5.56 -18.58
CA VAL A 30 4.05 4.23 -17.98
C VAL A 30 5.02 3.83 -16.86
N ALA A 31 6.13 4.54 -16.68
CA ALA A 31 7.10 4.25 -15.61
C ALA A 31 6.74 4.92 -14.27
N ASN A 32 6.31 6.18 -14.29
CA ASN A 32 6.06 6.95 -13.05
C ASN A 32 4.72 6.55 -12.38
N GLY A 33 3.73 6.14 -13.17
CA GLY A 33 2.43 5.69 -12.66
C GLY A 33 2.49 4.38 -11.88
N ARG A 34 3.42 3.47 -12.22
CA ARG A 34 3.61 2.20 -11.51
C ARG A 34 4.16 2.41 -10.10
N GLN A 35 5.22 3.20 -9.97
CA GLN A 35 5.83 3.53 -8.67
C GLN A 35 4.84 4.26 -7.75
N ALA A 36 4.06 5.20 -8.30
CA ALA A 36 3.02 5.89 -7.56
C ALA A 36 1.90 4.93 -7.10
N GLY A 37 1.53 3.95 -7.92
CA GLY A 37 0.54 2.92 -7.57
C GLY A 37 1.02 1.96 -6.48
N GLU A 38 2.28 1.54 -6.51
CA GLU A 38 2.88 0.69 -5.48
C GLU A 38 2.96 1.40 -4.11
N LEU A 39 3.34 2.69 -4.10
CA LEU A 39 3.32 3.51 -2.89
C LEU A 39 1.91 3.72 -2.34
N ALA A 40 0.92 3.87 -3.22
CA ALA A 40 -0.47 3.99 -2.80
C ALA A 40 -0.97 2.70 -2.13
N HIS A 41 -0.66 1.54 -2.70
CA HIS A 41 -1.00 0.24 -2.09
C HIS A 41 -0.34 0.06 -0.72
N LEU A 42 0.97 0.31 -0.61
CA LEU A 42 1.65 0.27 0.69
C LEU A 42 0.97 1.20 1.70
N GLY A 43 0.65 2.44 1.30
CA GLY A 43 -0.04 3.38 2.18
C GLY A 43 -1.43 2.91 2.64
N HIS A 44 -2.15 2.14 1.82
CA HIS A 44 -3.40 1.51 2.23
C HIS A 44 -3.17 0.40 3.25
N ASP A 45 -2.17 -0.45 3.02
CA ASP A 45 -1.87 -1.59 3.89
C ASP A 45 -1.36 -1.13 5.25
N LEU A 46 -0.50 -0.09 5.30
CA LEU A 46 -0.01 0.49 6.56
C LEU A 46 -1.10 1.18 7.39
N ARG A 47 -2.16 1.72 6.77
CA ARG A 47 -3.24 2.41 7.50
C ARG A 47 -3.99 1.49 8.44
N THR A 48 -4.14 0.22 8.09
CA THR A 48 -4.89 -0.77 8.87
C THR A 48 -4.26 -1.01 10.25
N PRO A 49 -3.00 -1.51 10.36
CA PRO A 49 -2.35 -1.70 11.65
C PRO A 49 -2.18 -0.38 12.40
N LEU A 50 -1.93 0.74 11.71
CA LEU A 50 -1.85 2.06 12.36
C LEU A 50 -3.16 2.48 13.03
N THR A 51 -4.30 2.22 12.39
CA THR A 51 -5.63 2.52 12.94
C THR A 51 -5.89 1.70 14.20
N ILE A 52 -5.50 0.42 14.19
CA ILE A 52 -5.61 -0.48 15.34
C ILE A 52 -4.73 0.00 16.50
N ILE A 53 -3.45 0.30 16.23
CA ILE A 53 -2.51 0.81 17.23
C ILE A 53 -3.07 2.08 17.89
N ASN A 54 -3.54 3.03 17.09
CA ASN A 54 -4.08 4.28 17.61
C ASN A 54 -5.34 4.06 18.45
N GLY A 55 -6.24 3.15 18.03
CA GLY A 55 -7.43 2.79 18.80
C GLY A 55 -7.09 2.22 20.19
N TYR A 56 -6.18 1.24 20.25
CA TYR A 56 -5.76 0.67 21.52
C TYR A 56 -4.96 1.65 22.39
N ALA A 57 -4.13 2.50 21.79
CA ALA A 57 -3.43 3.56 22.52
C ALA A 57 -4.40 4.55 23.17
N GLN A 58 -5.50 4.90 22.49
CA GLN A 58 -6.55 5.74 23.06
C GLN A 58 -7.28 5.05 24.22
N LEU A 59 -7.60 3.76 24.10
CA LEU A 59 -8.21 2.98 25.20
C LEU A 59 -7.28 2.84 26.41
N LEU A 60 -5.97 2.64 26.18
CA LEU A 60 -4.98 2.62 27.26
C LEU A 60 -4.92 3.97 27.99
N LYS A 61 -5.05 5.07 27.24
CA LYS A 61 -5.06 6.44 27.77
C LYS A 61 -6.35 6.77 28.55
N SER A 62 -7.51 6.23 28.18
CA SER A 62 -8.79 6.51 28.88
C SER A 62 -8.83 5.92 30.30
N ASN A 63 -7.91 5.01 30.62
CA ASN A 63 -7.79 4.34 31.91
C ASN A 63 -9.00 3.44 32.28
N GLU A 64 -9.83 3.08 31.29
CA GLU A 64 -11.07 2.29 31.46
C GLU A 64 -10.82 0.77 31.42
N LEU A 65 -9.61 0.34 31.08
CA LEU A 65 -9.25 -1.06 30.91
C LEU A 65 -8.80 -1.71 32.22
N SER A 66 -9.26 -2.95 32.45
CA SER A 66 -8.74 -3.83 33.48
C SER A 66 -7.25 -4.16 33.24
N PRO A 67 -6.50 -4.62 34.25
CA PRO A 67 -5.11 -5.03 34.06
C PRO A 67 -4.92 -6.04 32.91
N GLU A 68 -5.80 -7.04 32.81
CA GLU A 68 -5.75 -8.08 31.77
C GLU A 68 -6.07 -7.52 30.38
N GLN A 69 -6.98 -6.55 30.30
CA GLN A 69 -7.30 -5.87 29.05
C GLN A 69 -6.15 -4.97 28.60
N ARG A 70 -5.43 -4.33 29.53
CA ARG A 70 -4.24 -3.53 29.21
C ARG A 70 -3.13 -4.39 28.65
N THR A 71 -2.84 -5.53 29.29
CA THR A 71 -1.83 -6.47 28.80
C THR A 71 -2.14 -6.89 27.36
N ARG A 72 -3.39 -7.30 27.09
CA ARG A 72 -3.83 -7.66 25.74
C ARG A 72 -3.77 -6.50 24.74
N ALA A 73 -4.13 -5.29 25.16
CA ALA A 73 -4.01 -4.10 24.31
C ALA A 73 -2.54 -3.80 23.95
N CYS A 74 -1.61 -3.94 24.92
CA CYS A 74 -0.18 -3.79 24.66
C CYS A 74 0.36 -4.88 23.72
N GLU A 75 -0.04 -6.14 23.91
CA GLU A 75 0.34 -7.26 23.02
C GLU A 75 -0.13 -7.01 21.58
N LEU A 76 -1.38 -6.59 21.39
CA LEU A 76 -1.92 -6.27 20.07
C LEU A 76 -1.22 -5.08 19.42
N ILE A 77 -0.87 -4.04 20.19
CA ILE A 77 -0.07 -2.92 19.68
C ILE A 77 1.28 -3.42 19.17
N LEU A 78 1.97 -4.27 19.93
CA LEU A 78 3.27 -4.82 19.54
C LEU A 78 3.16 -5.69 18.28
N GLU A 79 2.15 -6.55 18.20
CA GLU A 79 1.87 -7.37 17.01
C GLU A 79 1.67 -6.48 15.76
N LYS A 80 0.86 -5.42 15.87
CA LYS A 80 0.63 -4.51 14.74
C LYS A 80 1.86 -3.68 14.37
N CYS A 81 2.73 -3.36 15.33
CA CYS A 81 4.03 -2.74 15.03
C CYS A 81 4.96 -3.69 14.28
N GLN A 82 4.94 -4.99 14.59
CA GLN A 82 5.70 -5.99 13.85
C GLN A 82 5.17 -6.14 12.41
N GLU A 83 3.85 -6.23 12.25
CA GLU A 83 3.20 -6.26 10.93
C GLU A 83 3.56 -5.04 10.07
N LEU A 84 3.58 -3.82 10.66
CA LEU A 84 4.05 -2.62 9.97
C LEU A 84 5.50 -2.74 9.49
N ASN A 85 6.40 -3.25 10.33
CA ASN A 85 7.79 -3.45 9.97
C ASN A 85 7.96 -4.47 8.84
N GLU A 86 7.17 -5.54 8.84
CA GLU A 86 7.18 -6.54 7.77
C GLU A 86 6.70 -5.95 6.44
N LEU A 87 5.62 -5.16 6.44
CA LEU A 87 5.13 -4.48 5.23
C LEU A 87 6.18 -3.51 4.65
N ILE A 88 6.83 -2.73 5.51
CA ILE A 88 7.90 -1.81 5.11
C ILE A 88 9.10 -2.60 4.55
N ARG A 89 9.52 -3.66 5.24
CA ARG A 89 10.64 -4.50 4.82
C ARG A 89 10.37 -5.14 3.46
N ALA A 90 9.22 -5.79 3.29
CA ALA A 90 8.82 -6.43 2.03
C ALA A 90 8.80 -5.43 0.86
N PHE A 91 8.35 -4.21 1.11
CA PHE A 91 8.36 -3.15 0.10
C PHE A 91 9.77 -2.68 -0.28
N LEU A 92 10.70 -2.60 0.67
CA LEU A 92 12.08 -2.20 0.41
C LEU A 92 12.89 -3.31 -0.26
N GLU A 93 12.73 -4.56 0.16
CA GLU A 93 13.41 -5.72 -0.43
C GLU A 93 12.98 -5.96 -1.88
N ALA A 94 11.71 -5.70 -2.22
CA ALA A 94 11.22 -5.75 -3.60
C ALA A 94 11.90 -4.73 -4.54
N ARG A 95 12.71 -3.81 -4.00
CA ARG A 95 13.42 -2.76 -4.75
C ARG A 95 14.93 -2.96 -4.81
N GLU A 96 15.50 -3.89 -4.05
CA GLU A 96 16.92 -4.24 -4.19
C GLU A 96 17.09 -5.22 -5.38
N PRO A 97 18.06 -4.98 -6.28
CA PRO A 97 18.45 -6.03 -7.22
C PRO A 97 19.07 -7.17 -6.40
N GLU A 98 18.61 -8.41 -6.63
CA GLU A 98 19.34 -9.61 -6.22
C GLU A 98 20.78 -9.42 -6.67
N VAL A 99 21.69 -9.19 -5.72
CA VAL A 99 23.11 -9.06 -6.04
C VAL A 99 23.57 -10.46 -6.40
N GLU A 100 23.46 -10.81 -7.68
CA GLU A 100 24.04 -12.05 -8.17
C GLU A 100 25.53 -12.03 -7.82
N PRO A 101 26.06 -13.09 -7.20
CA PRO A 101 27.46 -13.12 -6.82
C PRO A 101 28.28 -12.95 -8.09
N MET A 102 28.97 -11.81 -8.20
CA MET A 102 29.91 -11.57 -9.28
C MET A 102 30.88 -12.74 -9.32
N ALA A 103 30.76 -13.57 -10.35
CA ALA A 103 31.65 -14.69 -10.57
C ALA A 103 33.09 -14.17 -10.55
N VAL A 104 33.87 -14.67 -9.58
CA VAL A 104 35.30 -14.41 -9.49
C VAL A 104 35.91 -14.86 -10.81
N VAL A 105 36.36 -13.90 -11.63
CA VAL A 105 37.13 -14.20 -12.84
C VAL A 105 38.51 -14.66 -12.37
N GLU A 106 38.73 -15.98 -12.40
CA GLU A 106 40.04 -16.58 -12.20
C GLU A 106 41.05 -15.92 -13.16
N PRO A 107 42.17 -15.36 -12.67
CA PRO A 107 43.16 -14.73 -13.55
C PRO A 107 43.77 -15.79 -14.47
N ARG A 108 43.59 -15.61 -15.79
CA ARG A 108 44.19 -16.45 -16.81
C ARG A 108 45.72 -16.36 -16.69
N PRO A 109 46.46 -17.49 -16.62
CA PRO A 109 47.91 -17.43 -16.46
C PRO A 109 48.55 -16.75 -17.68
N VAL A 110 49.35 -15.72 -17.41
CA VAL A 110 50.19 -15.07 -18.43
C VAL A 110 51.33 -16.04 -18.72
N VAL A 111 51.35 -16.58 -19.94
CA VAL A 111 52.46 -17.43 -20.40
C VAL A 111 53.63 -16.49 -20.69
N GLU A 112 54.62 -16.46 -19.80
CA GLU A 112 55.88 -15.75 -20.02
C GLU A 112 56.61 -16.42 -21.21
N GLN A 113 56.68 -15.72 -22.34
CA GLN A 113 57.52 -16.14 -23.45
C GLN A 113 58.98 -15.83 -23.09
N THR A 114 59.72 -16.89 -22.81
CA THR A 114 61.17 -16.92 -22.68
C THR A 114 61.84 -16.34 -23.93
N ALA A 115 62.79 -15.42 -23.73
CA ALA A 115 63.81 -15.06 -24.70
C ALA A 115 65.16 -15.64 -24.26
#